data_AF-A0A7C9DUJ8-F1
#
_entry.id   AF-A0A7C9DUJ8-F1
#
_cell.length_a   1.000
_cell.length_b   1.000
_cell.length_c   1.000
_cell.angle_alpha   90.00
_cell.angle_beta   90.00
_cell.angle_gamma   90.00
#
_symmetry.space_group_name_H-M   'P 1'
#
loop_
_entity.id
_entity.type
_entity.pdbx_description
1 polymer ?
#
loop_
_entity_poly.entity_id
_entity_poly.type
_entity_poly.pdbx_seq_one_letter_code
_entity_poly.pdbx_strand_id
1 'polypeptide(L)'
;TTSISIAIWESMENSTQESHLRSDNFVTYDSPYPLYSMSFSSGARRSSGASQMIAVGSFIEEYNNRVDILTFDDETLTLTPNPGLSFAHPYPPTKLMFQPLSSSSSSSSSSSLLASSADFLRLYTLQNDTVVEPVSVLNNSKSSEFCAPLTSFDWNDIVPHRIGTSSIDTTCTIWDIEKGVVETQL
;
A
#
# COMPACT_ATOMS: atom_id res chain seq x y z
N THR A 1 -1.61 -19.96 -5.73
CA THR A 1 -1.39 -18.76 -6.56
C THR A 1 -2.68 -17.99 -6.63
N THR A 2 -2.59 -16.66 -6.63
CA THR A 2 -3.75 -15.76 -6.74
C THR A 2 -3.43 -14.73 -7.80
N SER A 3 -4.41 -14.41 -8.63
CA SER A 3 -4.26 -13.42 -9.70
C SER A 3 -4.98 -12.14 -9.31
N ILE A 4 -4.38 -10.98 -9.61
CA ILE A 4 -5.08 -9.69 -9.59
C ILE A 4 -5.32 -9.30 -11.03
N SER A 5 -6.58 -9.02 -11.37
CA SER A 5 -6.96 -8.44 -12.66
C SER A 5 -7.48 -7.02 -12.44
N ILE A 6 -6.91 -6.07 -13.15
CA ILE A 6 -7.25 -4.64 -13.03
C ILE A 6 -7.90 -4.19 -14.33
N ALA A 7 -9.10 -3.64 -14.23
CA ALA A 7 -9.79 -3.06 -15.37
C ALA A 7 -9.21 -1.69 -15.72
N ILE A 8 -8.82 -1.51 -16.97
CA ILE A 8 -8.40 -0.24 -17.56
C ILE A 8 -9.63 0.41 -18.19
N TRP A 9 -9.98 1.58 -17.68
CA TRP A 9 -11.06 2.39 -18.23
C TRP A 9 -10.47 3.53 -19.05
N GLU A 10 -10.67 3.50 -20.36
CA GLU A 10 -10.49 4.68 -21.20
C GLU A 10 -11.74 5.55 -21.12
N SER A 11 -11.54 6.86 -20.94
CA SER A 11 -12.64 7.83 -21.04
C SER A 11 -13.14 7.86 -22.49
N MET A 12 -14.16 7.05 -22.80
CA MET A 12 -14.90 7.16 -24.05
C MET A 12 -15.65 8.51 -24.05
N GLU A 13 -15.06 9.52 -24.68
CA GLU A 13 -15.86 10.61 -25.22
C GLU A 13 -16.72 10.02 -26.35
N ASN A 14 -17.99 9.77 -26.01
CA ASN A 14 -19.11 9.58 -26.93
C ASN A 14 -19.13 8.25 -27.75
N SER A 15 -19.65 7.16 -27.16
CA SER A 15 -20.51 6.26 -27.96
C SER A 15 -21.45 5.42 -27.07
N THR A 16 -22.73 5.41 -27.42
CA THR A 16 -23.81 4.64 -26.80
C THR A 16 -23.77 3.18 -27.25
N GLN A 17 -22.78 2.41 -26.81
CA GLN A 17 -22.80 0.95 -26.94
C GLN A 17 -22.49 0.29 -25.59
N GLU A 18 -23.37 -0.62 -25.18
CA GLU A 18 -23.23 -1.46 -23.98
C GLU A 18 -21.81 -2.06 -23.93
N SER A 19 -21.08 -1.73 -22.86
CA SER A 19 -19.72 -2.19 -22.65
C SER A 19 -19.71 -3.68 -22.28
N HIS A 20 -19.82 -4.54 -23.28
CA HIS A 20 -19.35 -5.92 -23.14
C HIS A 20 -17.86 -5.86 -22.77
N LEU A 21 -17.51 -6.44 -21.61
CA LEU A 21 -16.14 -6.58 -21.10
C LEU A 21 -15.27 -7.23 -22.19
N ARG A 22 -14.60 -6.42 -23.01
CA ARG A 22 -13.60 -6.92 -23.97
C ARG A 22 -12.40 -7.39 -23.17
N SER A 23 -11.79 -8.49 -23.62
CA SER A 23 -10.56 -9.04 -23.03
C SER A 23 -9.40 -8.05 -22.98
N ASP A 24 -9.49 -6.99 -23.77
CA ASP A 24 -8.42 -6.04 -24.02
C ASP A 24 -8.38 -4.91 -22.97
N ASN A 25 -9.33 -4.90 -22.02
CA ASN A 25 -9.46 -3.86 -21.00
C ASN A 25 -9.00 -4.31 -19.61
N PHE A 26 -8.31 -5.45 -19.49
CA PHE A 26 -7.78 -5.89 -18.21
C PHE A 26 -6.30 -6.20 -18.28
N VAL A 27 -5.62 -5.96 -17.16
CA VAL A 27 -4.25 -6.41 -16.96
C VAL A 27 -4.21 -7.31 -15.75
N THR A 28 -3.64 -8.49 -15.95
CA THR A 28 -3.58 -9.53 -14.93
C THR A 28 -2.14 -9.74 -14.49
N TYR A 29 -1.94 -9.76 -13.17
CA TYR A 29 -0.71 -10.20 -12.54
C TYR A 29 -0.97 -11.50 -11.76
N ASP A 30 -0.20 -12.54 -12.07
CA ASP A 30 -0.24 -13.82 -11.37
C ASP A 30 0.80 -13.83 -10.25
N SER A 31 0.35 -13.77 -8.99
CA SER A 31 1.25 -13.81 -7.84
C SER A 31 1.69 -15.26 -7.53
N PRO A 32 2.98 -15.48 -7.21
CA PRO A 32 3.47 -16.78 -6.75
C PRO A 32 2.82 -17.21 -5.42
N TYR A 33 2.33 -16.27 -4.62
CA TYR A 33 1.68 -16.51 -3.34
C TYR A 33 0.22 -16.06 -3.36
N PRO A 34 -0.66 -16.64 -2.53
CA PRO A 34 -1.96 -16.03 -2.27
C PRO A 34 -1.79 -14.58 -1.79
N LEU A 35 -2.73 -13.71 -2.16
CA LEU A 35 -2.68 -12.29 -1.81
C LEU A 35 -3.72 -11.96 -0.75
N TYR A 36 -3.36 -11.09 0.19
CA TYR A 36 -4.19 -10.72 1.34
C TYR A 36 -4.60 -9.26 1.37
N SER A 37 -3.70 -8.37 0.95
CA SER A 37 -3.94 -6.93 0.93
C SER A 37 -3.31 -6.28 -0.30
N MET A 38 -3.82 -5.10 -0.65
CA MET A 38 -3.31 -4.31 -1.76
C MET A 38 -3.53 -2.82 -1.55
N SER A 39 -2.71 -1.99 -2.20
CA SER A 39 -2.90 -0.54 -2.27
C SER A 39 -2.38 0.03 -3.59
N PHE A 40 -3.08 1.01 -4.13
CA PHE A 40 -2.58 1.84 -5.23
C PHE A 40 -1.79 3.02 -4.69
N SER A 41 -0.73 3.44 -5.39
CA SER A 41 -0.04 4.69 -5.07
C SER A 41 -0.89 5.90 -5.43
N SER A 42 -0.76 6.95 -4.62
CA SER A 42 -1.33 8.25 -4.94
C SER A 42 -0.36 8.93 -5.90
N GLY A 43 -0.63 8.87 -7.20
CA GLY A 43 0.24 9.41 -8.24
C GLY A 43 -0.58 10.00 -9.37
N ALA A 44 -0.43 11.30 -9.61
CA ALA A 44 -1.19 12.06 -10.59
C ALA A 44 -0.86 11.62 -12.02
N ARG A 45 -1.93 11.33 -12.79
CA ARG A 45 -2.12 11.41 -14.26
C ARG A 45 -0.87 11.24 -15.13
N ARG A 46 -1.02 10.37 -16.15
CA ARG A 46 -0.19 10.09 -17.36
C ARG A 46 0.75 11.18 -17.92
N SER A 47 0.65 12.44 -17.51
CA SER A 47 1.49 13.56 -17.97
C SER A 47 2.84 13.73 -17.24
N SER A 48 3.07 13.16 -16.05
CA SER A 48 4.35 13.37 -15.32
C SER A 48 5.42 12.28 -15.54
N GLY A 49 5.10 11.22 -16.29
CA GLY A 49 6.00 10.07 -16.47
C GLY A 49 6.13 9.17 -15.23
N ALA A 50 5.42 9.45 -14.14
CA ALA A 50 5.36 8.56 -12.99
C ALA A 50 4.43 7.36 -13.27
N SER A 51 4.95 6.15 -13.15
CA SER A 51 4.16 4.93 -13.30
C SER A 51 3.25 4.71 -12.10
N GLN A 52 2.03 4.23 -12.34
CA GLN A 52 1.13 3.85 -11.26
C GLN A 52 1.67 2.59 -10.59
N MET A 53 1.80 2.62 -9.27
CA MET A 53 2.32 1.51 -8.48
C MET A 53 1.22 0.84 -7.67
N ILE A 54 1.40 -0.45 -7.44
CA ILE A 54 0.46 -1.27 -6.67
C ILE A 54 1.26 -2.10 -5.68
N ALA A 55 1.08 -1.83 -4.39
CA ALA A 55 1.59 -2.68 -3.35
C ALA A 55 0.65 -3.88 -3.19
N VAL A 56 1.21 -5.08 -3.11
CA VAL A 56 0.47 -6.32 -2.85
C VAL A 56 1.14 -7.10 -1.74
N GLY A 57 0.36 -7.58 -0.78
CA GLY A 57 0.83 -8.34 0.37
C GLY A 57 0.42 -9.80 0.27
N SER A 58 1.34 -10.72 0.58
CA SER A 58 1.06 -12.16 0.54
C SER A 58 0.20 -12.62 1.73
N PHE A 59 -0.41 -13.80 1.57
CA PHE A 59 -0.85 -14.66 2.65
C PHE A 59 -0.02 -15.94 2.62
N ILE A 60 0.91 -16.06 3.55
CA ILE A 60 1.71 -17.25 3.83
C ILE A 60 1.48 -17.57 5.32
N GLU A 61 1.18 -18.83 5.63
CA GLU A 61 0.82 -19.24 7.00
C GLU A 61 2.03 -19.15 7.94
N GLU A 62 3.24 -19.35 7.42
CA GLU A 62 4.49 -19.20 8.16
C GLU A 62 4.95 -17.74 8.31
N TYR A 63 5.98 -17.55 9.13
CA TYR A 63 6.60 -16.25 9.45
C TYR A 63 7.55 -15.77 8.33
N ASN A 64 7.06 -15.70 7.09
CA ASN A 64 7.86 -15.39 5.91
C ASN A 64 7.00 -14.74 4.80
N ASN A 65 6.03 -13.92 5.21
CA ASN A 65 5.24 -13.13 4.28
C ASN A 65 6.10 -12.09 3.54
N ARG A 66 5.54 -11.48 2.52
CA ARG A 66 6.22 -10.46 1.72
C ARG A 66 5.25 -9.43 1.19
N VAL A 67 5.80 -8.28 0.85
CA VAL A 67 5.13 -7.24 0.09
C VAL A 67 5.91 -6.99 -1.19
N ASP A 68 5.20 -6.93 -2.30
CA ASP A 68 5.72 -6.59 -3.62
C ASP A 68 5.11 -5.28 -4.09
N ILE A 69 5.93 -4.45 -4.74
CA ILE A 69 5.42 -3.31 -5.52
C ILE A 69 5.44 -3.68 -7.00
N LEU A 70 4.25 -3.67 -7.60
CA LEU A 70 4.02 -3.82 -9.02
C LEU A 70 4.01 -2.46 -9.68
N THR A 71 4.65 -2.35 -10.84
CA THR A 71 4.61 -1.16 -11.68
C THR A 71 3.74 -1.44 -12.88
N PHE A 72 2.81 -0.52 -13.16
CA PHE A 72 2.02 -0.53 -14.38
C PHE A 72 2.77 0.17 -15.52
N ASP A 73 2.97 -0.55 -16.62
CA ASP A 73 3.49 -0.02 -17.87
C ASP A 73 2.33 0.23 -18.84
N ASP A 74 2.10 1.51 -19.15
CA ASP A 74 1.00 1.98 -20.01
C ASP A 74 1.28 1.67 -21.50
N GLU A 75 2.54 1.48 -21.91
CA GLU A 75 2.88 1.14 -23.29
C GLU A 75 2.66 -0.35 -23.58
N THR A 76 3.07 -1.20 -22.64
CA THR A 76 2.93 -2.66 -22.80
C THR A 76 1.65 -3.22 -22.21
N LEU A 77 0.89 -2.41 -21.46
CA LEU A 77 -0.29 -2.80 -20.69
C LEU A 77 0.02 -4.01 -19.79
N THR A 78 1.14 -3.94 -19.07
CA THR A 78 1.57 -5.02 -18.17
C THR A 78 1.77 -4.54 -16.74
N LEU A 79 1.57 -5.47 -15.81
CA LEU A 79 1.92 -5.31 -14.40
C LEU A 79 3.14 -6.15 -14.12
N THR A 80 4.25 -5.51 -13.79
CA THR A 80 5.52 -6.20 -13.52
C THR A 80 5.97 -5.93 -12.09
N PRO A 81 6.38 -6.96 -11.32
CA PRO A 81 6.97 -6.75 -10.02
C PRO A 81 8.36 -6.11 -10.18
N ASN A 82 8.68 -5.12 -9.36
CA ASN A 82 10.03 -4.58 -9.28
C ASN A 82 10.84 -5.35 -8.21
N PRO A 83 11.90 -6.09 -8.58
CA PRO A 83 12.71 -6.85 -7.61
C PRO A 83 13.34 -5.99 -6.52
N GLY A 84 13.64 -4.71 -6.80
CA GLY A 84 14.17 -3.75 -5.83
C GLY A 84 13.12 -3.21 -4.85
N LEU A 85 11.85 -3.47 -5.13
CA LEU A 85 10.70 -3.07 -4.32
C LEU A 85 9.92 -4.29 -3.78
N SER A 86 10.64 -5.34 -3.42
CA SER A 86 10.10 -6.50 -2.70
C SER A 86 10.77 -6.59 -1.34
N PHE A 87 9.98 -6.77 -0.28
CA PHE A 87 10.51 -6.87 1.08
C PHE A 87 9.77 -7.92 1.91
N ALA A 88 10.48 -8.47 2.90
CA ALA A 88 9.93 -9.44 3.84
C ALA A 88 8.96 -8.76 4.82
N HIS A 89 7.91 -9.49 5.17
CA HIS A 89 6.91 -9.09 6.16
C HIS A 89 6.67 -10.26 7.14
N PRO A 90 6.66 -10.03 8.46
CA PRO A 90 6.46 -11.08 9.47
C PRO A 90 5.21 -11.96 9.27
N TYR A 91 4.07 -11.32 9.11
CA TYR A 91 2.74 -11.94 9.05
C TYR A 91 1.99 -11.45 7.81
N PRO A 92 0.86 -12.04 7.41
CA PRO A 92 0.05 -11.48 6.33
C PRO A 92 -0.34 -10.03 6.68
N PRO A 93 0.01 -9.02 5.86
CA PRO A 93 -0.34 -7.64 6.15
C PRO A 93 -1.85 -7.45 6.02
N THR A 94 -2.53 -7.15 7.13
CA THR A 94 -3.99 -6.96 7.20
C THR A 94 -4.47 -5.78 6.38
N LYS A 95 -3.60 -4.79 6.17
CA LYS A 95 -3.81 -3.68 5.26
C LYS A 95 -2.48 -3.13 4.75
N LEU A 96 -2.53 -2.61 3.53
CA LEU A 96 -1.49 -1.80 2.91
C LEU A 96 -2.14 -0.49 2.48
N MET A 97 -1.46 0.64 2.67
CA MET A 97 -1.91 1.93 2.14
C MET A 97 -0.71 2.83 1.85
N PHE A 98 -0.61 3.32 0.61
CA PHE A 98 0.25 4.46 0.32
C PHE A 98 -0.30 5.71 0.99
N GLN A 99 0.60 6.58 1.45
CA GLN A 99 0.22 7.89 1.97
C GLN A 99 -0.49 8.69 0.86
N PRO A 100 -1.66 9.30 1.16
CA PRO A 100 -2.32 10.20 0.23
C PRO A 100 -1.41 11.37 -0.15
N LEU A 101 -1.43 11.78 -1.42
CA LEU A 101 -0.78 13.01 -1.84
C LEU A 101 -1.47 14.19 -1.14
N SER A 102 -0.75 14.88 -0.26
CA SER A 102 -1.28 16.11 0.32
C SER A 102 -1.14 17.24 -0.69
N SER A 103 -2.19 18.05 -0.85
CA SER A 103 -2.18 19.22 -1.74
C SER A 103 -1.07 20.25 -1.41
N SER A 104 -0.46 20.13 -0.22
CA SER A 104 0.59 20.98 0.32
C SER A 104 2.01 20.41 0.16
N SER A 105 2.20 19.15 -0.23
CA SER A 105 3.53 18.58 -0.46
C SER A 105 4.01 18.90 -1.87
N SER A 106 4.44 20.15 -2.08
CA SER A 106 5.17 20.60 -3.27
C SER A 106 6.64 20.16 -3.26
N SER A 107 7.00 19.19 -2.42
CA SER A 107 8.36 18.66 -2.37
C SER A 107 8.58 17.77 -3.59
N SER A 108 9.51 18.19 -4.44
CA SER A 108 10.09 17.47 -5.59
C SER A 108 10.85 16.19 -5.21
N SER A 109 10.48 15.58 -4.09
CA SER A 109 11.01 14.33 -3.57
C SER A 109 10.13 13.22 -4.15
N SER A 110 10.68 12.43 -5.07
CA SER A 110 10.09 11.21 -5.66
C SER A 110 10.00 10.07 -4.65
N SER A 111 9.59 10.40 -3.43
CA SER A 111 9.59 9.50 -2.27
C SER A 111 8.16 9.26 -1.84
N SER A 112 7.67 8.04 -2.05
CA SER A 112 6.33 7.63 -1.63
C SER A 112 6.40 6.90 -0.29
N LEU A 113 5.56 7.26 0.67
CA LEU A 113 5.45 6.54 1.94
C LEU A 113 4.38 5.45 1.84
N LEU A 114 4.70 4.25 2.28
CA LEU A 114 3.81 3.09 2.34
C LEU A 114 3.69 2.64 3.80
N ALA A 115 2.47 2.42 4.26
CA ALA A 115 2.20 1.81 5.56
C ALA A 115 1.66 0.38 5.41
N SER A 116 2.01 -0.48 6.35
CA SER A 116 1.44 -1.83 6.51
C SER A 116 1.00 -2.09 7.94
N SER A 117 -0.08 -2.86 8.11
CA SER A 117 -0.51 -3.35 9.42
C SER A 117 -0.40 -4.87 9.53
N ALA A 118 0.05 -5.35 10.69
CA ALA A 118 -0.12 -6.73 11.15
C ALA A 118 0.00 -6.76 12.69
N ASP A 119 1.01 -7.41 13.26
CA ASP A 119 1.38 -7.26 14.67
C ASP A 119 1.67 -5.81 15.07
N PHE A 120 2.31 -5.05 14.18
CA PHE A 120 2.60 -3.62 14.33
C PHE A 120 2.23 -2.83 13.08
N LEU A 121 2.15 -1.50 13.23
CA LEU A 121 2.11 -0.58 12.12
C LEU A 121 3.55 -0.32 11.67
N ARG A 122 3.85 -0.58 10.40
CA ARG A 122 5.20 -0.39 9.82
C ARG A 122 5.13 0.63 8.69
N LEU A 123 6.16 1.45 8.61
CA LEU A 123 6.32 2.46 7.57
C LEU A 123 7.52 2.14 6.70
N TYR A 124 7.36 2.33 5.40
CA TYR A 124 8.37 2.11 4.38
C TYR A 124 8.39 3.28 3.41
N THR A 125 9.58 3.72 3.02
CA THR A 125 9.75 4.74 1.99
C THR A 125 10.18 4.07 0.70
N LEU A 126 9.51 4.41 -0.40
CA LEU A 126 9.92 4.06 -1.76
C LEU A 126 10.71 5.25 -2.32
N GLN A 127 12.02 5.09 -2.46
CA GLN A 127 12.91 6.10 -3.01
C GLN A 127 13.06 5.89 -4.52
N ASN A 128 12.76 6.94 -5.30
CA ASN A 128 12.92 6.97 -6.75
C ASN A 128 12.24 5.78 -7.45
N ASP A 129 11.15 5.27 -6.88
CA ASP A 129 10.40 4.11 -7.39
C ASP A 129 11.27 2.87 -7.71
N THR A 130 12.41 2.73 -7.04
CA THR A 130 13.40 1.67 -7.30
C THR A 130 13.89 0.96 -6.04
N VAL A 131 13.92 1.66 -4.90
CA VAL A 131 14.40 1.12 -3.62
C VAL A 131 13.34 1.30 -2.56
N VAL A 132 13.11 0.27 -1.75
CA VAL A 132 12.25 0.33 -0.57
C VAL A 132 13.09 0.26 0.71
N GLU A 133 12.87 1.21 1.62
CA GLU A 133 13.59 1.28 2.89
C GLU A 133 12.61 1.29 4.08
N PRO A 134 12.87 0.51 5.14
CA PRO A 134 12.08 0.58 6.36
C PRO A 134 12.32 1.91 7.07
N VAL A 135 11.25 2.56 7.52
CA VAL A 135 11.29 3.86 8.22
C VAL A 135 11.12 3.65 9.71
N SER A 136 10.01 3.03 10.12
CA SER A 136 9.69 2.84 11.53
C SER A 136 8.73 1.68 11.75
N VAL A 137 8.76 1.17 12.98
CA VAL A 137 7.82 0.19 13.50
C VAL A 137 7.16 0.81 14.72
N LEU A 138 5.87 1.09 14.62
CA LEU A 138 5.09 1.75 15.66
C LEU A 138 4.44 0.69 16.54
N ASN A 139 4.87 0.67 17.80
CA ASN A 139 4.42 -0.26 18.83
C ASN A 139 4.02 0.53 20.09
N ASN A 140 2.87 0.19 20.66
CA ASN A 140 2.28 0.88 21.81
C ASN A 140 2.73 0.28 23.16
N SER A 141 3.60 -0.73 23.16
CA SER A 141 4.02 -1.35 24.41
C SER A 141 5.17 -0.58 25.06
N LYS A 142 4.90 0.03 26.23
CA LYS A 142 5.96 0.56 27.11
C LYS A 142 6.64 -0.54 27.95
N SER A 143 6.11 -1.78 27.95
CA SER A 143 6.61 -2.85 28.83
C SER A 143 6.18 -4.29 28.49
N SER A 144 5.57 -4.59 27.34
CA SER A 144 5.12 -5.96 27.02
C SER A 144 5.48 -6.39 25.60
N GLU A 145 6.05 -7.58 25.47
CA GLU A 145 6.36 -8.23 24.19
C GLU A 145 5.10 -8.64 23.38
N PHE A 146 3.92 -8.21 23.83
CA PHE A 146 2.63 -8.51 23.21
C PHE A 146 1.80 -7.24 23.06
N CYS A 147 1.52 -6.89 21.80
CA CYS A 147 0.45 -5.98 21.38
C CYS A 147 -0.58 -6.81 20.62
N ALA A 148 -1.87 -6.53 20.79
CA ALA A 148 -2.90 -7.19 19.99
C ALA A 148 -2.71 -6.84 18.51
N PRO A 149 -2.79 -7.83 17.59
CA PRO A 149 -2.57 -7.58 16.17
C PRO A 149 -3.59 -6.58 15.63
N LEU A 150 -3.09 -5.71 14.76
CA LEU A 150 -3.84 -4.71 14.03
C LEU A 150 -4.69 -5.37 12.95
N THR A 151 -5.97 -5.04 12.96
CA THR A 151 -6.95 -5.50 11.98
C THR A 151 -7.05 -4.56 10.79
N SER A 152 -6.75 -3.27 10.97
CA SER A 152 -6.79 -2.24 9.92
C SER A 152 -6.09 -0.96 10.39
N PHE A 153 -5.91 -0.02 9.46
CA PHE A 153 -5.54 1.36 9.76
C PHE A 153 -6.08 2.31 8.67
N ASP A 154 -6.04 3.61 8.92
CA ASP A 154 -6.33 4.63 7.91
C ASP A 154 -5.48 5.89 8.09
N TRP A 155 -5.19 6.56 6.98
CA TRP A 155 -4.49 7.84 6.96
C TRP A 155 -5.46 8.98 7.30
N ASN A 156 -4.95 10.02 7.95
CA ASN A 156 -5.71 11.26 8.11
C ASN A 156 -5.44 12.22 6.95
N ASP A 157 -6.44 12.44 6.09
CA ASP A 157 -6.30 13.32 4.91
C ASP A 157 -6.02 14.79 5.24
N ILE A 158 -6.41 15.25 6.43
CA ILE A 158 -6.23 16.64 6.88
C ILE A 158 -4.86 16.81 7.54
N VAL A 159 -4.43 15.81 8.30
CA VAL A 159 -3.18 15.80 9.06
C VAL A 159 -2.39 14.55 8.67
N PRO A 160 -1.67 14.56 7.52
CA PRO A 160 -1.10 13.33 6.93
C PRO A 160 -0.05 12.61 7.77
N HIS A 161 0.53 13.26 8.79
CA HIS A 161 1.41 12.61 9.77
C HIS A 161 0.63 11.82 10.84
N ARG A 162 -0.70 11.75 10.76
CA ARG A 162 -1.52 10.96 11.67
C ARG A 162 -2.09 9.73 10.99
N ILE A 163 -2.00 8.61 11.69
CA ILE A 163 -2.60 7.34 11.31
C ILE A 163 -3.45 6.83 12.47
N GLY A 164 -4.67 6.37 12.18
CA GLY A 164 -5.48 5.62 13.13
C GLY A 164 -5.37 4.13 12.86
N THR A 165 -5.10 3.33 13.88
CA THR A 165 -5.05 1.85 13.80
C THR A 165 -6.17 1.23 14.64
N SER A 166 -6.74 0.12 14.20
CA SER A 166 -7.64 -0.74 15.00
C SER A 166 -7.00 -2.10 15.23
N SER A 167 -7.22 -2.70 16.40
CA SER A 167 -6.76 -4.05 16.74
C SER A 167 -7.88 -5.00 17.11
N ILE A 168 -7.55 -6.29 17.19
CA ILE A 168 -8.51 -7.36 17.51
C ILE A 168 -9.07 -7.27 18.93
N ASP A 169 -8.35 -6.64 19.85
CA ASP A 169 -8.78 -6.42 21.24
C ASP A 169 -9.66 -5.18 21.41
N THR A 170 -10.28 -4.70 20.33
CA THR A 170 -11.17 -3.52 20.26
C THR A 170 -10.50 -2.16 20.47
N THR A 171 -9.18 -2.13 20.67
CA THR A 171 -8.43 -0.91 20.87
C THR A 171 -8.29 -0.12 19.55
N CYS A 172 -8.49 1.19 19.61
CA CYS A 172 -8.11 2.10 18.53
C CYS A 172 -6.96 3.01 19.00
N THR A 173 -5.91 3.16 18.19
CA THR A 173 -4.74 3.99 18.53
C THR A 173 -4.52 5.04 17.45
N ILE A 174 -4.35 6.30 17.86
CA ILE A 174 -3.97 7.40 16.98
C ILE A 174 -2.48 7.67 17.15
N TRP A 175 -1.75 7.62 16.05
CA TRP A 175 -0.31 7.77 15.96
C TRP A 175 0.06 9.12 15.37
N ASP A 176 1.11 9.74 15.91
CA ASP A 176 1.93 10.72 15.19
C ASP A 176 3.15 9.99 14.64
N ILE A 177 3.20 9.82 13.32
CA ILE A 177 4.20 8.98 12.66
C ILE A 177 5.56 9.67 12.52
N GLU A 178 5.59 11.00 12.51
CA GLU A 178 6.85 11.77 12.46
C GLU A 178 7.56 11.69 13.80
N LYS A 179 6.80 11.77 14.89
CA LYS A 179 7.32 11.63 16.25
C LYS A 179 7.48 10.18 16.69
N GLY A 180 6.79 9.25 16.03
CA GLY A 180 6.77 7.84 16.38
C GLY A 180 6.11 7.56 17.73
N VAL A 181 5.08 8.33 18.09
CA VAL A 181 4.40 8.23 19.40
C VAL A 181 2.90 8.06 19.27
N VAL A 182 2.30 7.48 20.30
CA VAL A 182 0.84 7.45 20.47
C VAL A 182 0.37 8.81 20.96
N GLU A 183 -0.55 9.41 20.20
CA GLU A 183 -1.26 10.61 20.61
C GLU A 183 -2.45 10.29 21.53
N THR A 184 -3.25 9.28 21.16
CA THR A 184 -4.40 8.84 21.96
C THR A 184 -4.76 7.39 21.68
N GLN A 185 -5.42 6.76 22.65
CA GLN A 185 -5.87 5.37 22.60
C GLN A 185 -7.30 5.30 23.17
N LEU A 186 -8.16 4.54 22.51
CA LEU A 186 -9.59 4.39 22.79
C LEU A 186 -9.94 2.92 22.99
#